data_AF-A0A5M7C7S0-F1
#
_entry.id   AF-A0A5M7C7S0-F1
#
_cell.length_a   1.000
_cell.length_b   1.000
_cell.length_c   1.000
_cell.angle_alpha   90.00
_cell.angle_beta   90.00
_cell.angle_gamma   90.00
#
_symmetry.space_group_name_H-M   'P 1'
#
loop_
_entity.id
_entity.type
_entity.pdbx_description
1 polymer ?
#
loop_
_entity_poly.entity_id
_entity_poly.type
_entity_poly.pdbx_seq_one_letter_code
_entity_poly.pdbx_strand_id
1 'polypeptide(L)'
;MTAQHSSTEAALRDAVDTALIDLLTAQHDPADRAQQELTRAVDMLDQHPQIDISTDAADAVRTAAERLAHGSPEDARTALVTARGRLSEPGSRLASRNPR
;
A
#
# COMPACT_ATOMS: atom_id res chain seq x y z
N MET A 1 12.86 -13.32 -15.86
CA MET A 1 12.18 -12.01 -15.97
C MET A 1 11.73 -11.55 -14.58
N THR A 2 12.66 -11.32 -13.64
CA THR A 2 12.36 -11.03 -12.22
C THR A 2 12.52 -9.56 -11.83
N ALA A 3 13.10 -8.73 -12.71
CA ALA A 3 13.36 -7.32 -12.42
C ALA A 3 12.09 -6.45 -12.35
N GLN A 4 11.07 -6.75 -13.18
CA GLN A 4 9.84 -5.95 -13.24
C GLN A 4 8.99 -6.06 -11.97
N HIS A 5 8.90 -7.24 -11.36
CA HIS A 5 8.11 -7.45 -10.14
C HIS A 5 8.70 -6.70 -8.94
N SER A 6 10.04 -6.68 -8.83
CA SER A 6 10.73 -5.92 -7.78
C SER A 6 10.56 -4.41 -7.93
N SER A 7 10.37 -3.90 -9.15
CA SER A 7 10.09 -2.48 -9.40
C SER A 7 8.65 -2.10 -9.04
N THR A 8 7.68 -2.96 -9.33
CA THR A 8 6.26 -2.69 -9.01
C THR A 8 5.99 -2.78 -7.50
N GLU A 9 6.55 -3.76 -6.80
CA GLU A 9 6.46 -3.88 -5.34
C GLU A 9 7.10 -2.67 -4.64
N ALA A 10 8.26 -2.23 -5.11
CA ALA A 10 8.94 -1.04 -4.59
C ALA A 10 8.11 0.23 -4.83
N ALA A 11 7.53 0.39 -6.01
CA ALA A 11 6.68 1.54 -6.33
C ALA A 11 5.36 1.53 -5.54
N LEU A 12 4.80 0.35 -5.23
CA LEU A 12 3.64 0.23 -4.34
C LEU A 12 3.99 0.67 -2.92
N ARG A 13 5.12 0.20 -2.39
CA ARG A 13 5.62 0.62 -1.06
C ARG A 13 5.84 2.13 -1.00
N ASP A 14 6.44 2.70 -2.03
CA ASP A 14 6.73 4.13 -2.14
C ASP A 14 5.44 4.98 -2.14
N ALA A 15 4.41 4.55 -2.89
CA ALA A 15 3.11 5.22 -2.90
C ALA A 15 2.41 5.18 -1.52
N VAL A 16 2.45 4.02 -0.85
CA VAL A 16 1.89 3.86 0.51
C VAL A 16 2.64 4.72 1.54
N ASP A 17 3.96 4.74 1.48
CA ASP A 17 4.79 5.56 2.37
C ASP A 17 4.56 7.05 2.11
N THR A 18 4.46 7.48 0.85
CA THR A 18 4.17 8.87 0.48
C THR A 18 2.78 9.29 0.96
N ALA A 19 1.74 8.49 0.73
CA ALA A 19 0.40 8.77 1.25
C ALA A 19 0.38 8.91 2.78
N LEU A 20 1.12 8.06 3.49
CA LEU A 20 1.24 8.15 4.94
C LEU A 20 1.98 9.44 5.37
N ILE A 21 3.08 9.79 4.70
CA ILE A 21 3.83 11.01 4.99
C ILE A 21 2.95 12.24 4.75
N ASP A 22 2.20 12.29 3.65
CA ASP A 22 1.31 13.40 3.32
C ASP A 22 0.23 13.58 4.40
N LEU A 23 -0.41 12.50 4.86
CA LEU A 23 -1.36 12.55 5.98
C LEU A 23 -0.74 13.01 7.31
N LEU A 24 0.55 12.77 7.51
CA LEU A 24 1.26 13.12 8.74
C LEU A 24 1.81 14.54 8.75
N THR A 25 2.14 15.08 7.58
CA THR A 25 3.03 16.25 7.48
C THR A 25 2.47 17.40 6.66
N ALA A 26 1.47 17.18 5.78
CA ALA A 26 1.02 18.25 4.91
C ALA A 26 0.18 19.29 5.68
N GLN A 27 0.58 20.55 5.55
CA GLN A 27 -0.10 21.69 6.16
C GLN A 27 -1.30 22.19 5.33
N HIS A 28 -1.39 21.80 4.05
CA HIS A 28 -2.48 22.13 3.14
C HIS A 28 -2.88 20.87 2.34
N ASP A 29 -4.17 20.54 2.37
CA ASP A 29 -4.83 19.43 1.66
C ASP A 29 -4.10 18.06 1.72
N PRO A 30 -3.71 17.58 2.92
CA PRO A 30 -3.05 16.27 3.11
C PRO A 30 -3.87 15.11 2.53
N ALA A 31 -5.19 15.21 2.65
CA ALA A 31 -6.10 14.16 2.23
C ALA A 31 -6.12 13.99 0.70
N ASP A 32 -6.11 15.07 -0.08
CA ASP A 32 -6.21 15.00 -1.54
C ASP A 32 -4.93 14.42 -2.17
N ARG A 33 -3.76 14.79 -1.63
CA ARG A 33 -2.46 14.23 -2.02
C ARG A 33 -2.37 12.75 -1.66
N ALA A 34 -2.68 12.40 -0.42
CA ALA A 34 -2.68 11.02 0.02
C ALA A 34 -3.69 10.15 -0.75
N GLN A 35 -4.84 10.72 -1.15
CA GLN A 35 -5.84 10.03 -1.96
C GLN A 35 -5.34 9.75 -3.37
N GLN A 36 -4.59 10.66 -3.99
CA GLN A 36 -3.97 10.43 -5.31
C GLN A 36 -2.99 9.27 -5.26
N GLU A 37 -2.09 9.25 -4.27
CA GLU A 37 -1.12 8.17 -4.11
C GLU A 37 -1.79 6.83 -3.76
N LEU A 38 -2.84 6.84 -2.94
CA LEU A 38 -3.62 5.64 -2.63
C LEU A 38 -4.38 5.12 -3.84
N THR A 39 -4.95 5.99 -4.67
CA THR A 39 -5.62 5.60 -5.93
C THR A 39 -4.61 4.91 -6.85
N ARG A 40 -3.42 5.50 -7.01
CA ARG A 40 -2.32 4.90 -7.78
C ARG A 40 -1.90 3.54 -7.21
N ALA A 41 -1.80 3.41 -5.89
CA ALA A 41 -1.45 2.15 -5.23
C ALA A 41 -2.51 1.06 -5.51
N VAL A 42 -3.80 1.40 -5.43
CA VAL A 42 -4.91 0.47 -5.76
C VAL A 42 -4.88 0.08 -7.24
N ASP A 43 -4.69 1.03 -8.15
CA ASP A 43 -4.56 0.75 -9.59
C ASP A 43 -3.40 -0.22 -9.87
N MET A 44 -2.27 -0.05 -9.18
CA MET A 44 -1.13 -0.97 -9.30
C MET A 44 -1.46 -2.39 -8.81
N LEU A 45 -2.24 -2.53 -7.74
CA LEU A 45 -2.69 -3.83 -7.24
C LEU A 45 -3.62 -4.53 -8.24
N ASP A 46 -4.52 -3.77 -8.85
CA ASP A 46 -5.51 -4.31 -9.78
C ASP A 46 -4.90 -4.63 -11.16
N GLN A 47 -3.92 -3.84 -11.61
CA GLN A 47 -3.18 -4.09 -12.85
C GLN A 47 -2.14 -5.19 -12.73
N HIS A 48 -1.60 -5.42 -11.53
CA HIS A 48 -0.55 -6.39 -11.28
C HIS A 48 -0.94 -7.38 -10.17
N PRO A 49 -1.86 -8.33 -10.44
CA PRO A 49 -2.24 -9.36 -9.47
C PRO A 49 -1.09 -10.33 -9.11
N GLN A 50 0.06 -10.19 -9.78
CA GLN A 50 1.28 -10.98 -9.59
C GLN A 50 2.33 -10.25 -8.73
N ILE A 51 1.99 -9.11 -8.11
CA ILE A 51 2.87 -8.49 -7.12
C ILE A 51 3.00 -9.46 -5.94
N ASP A 52 4.24 -9.72 -5.55
CA ASP A 52 4.60 -10.66 -4.48
C ASP A 52 4.37 -10.00 -3.10
N ILE A 53 3.11 -9.79 -2.73
CA ILE A 53 2.68 -9.25 -1.43
C ILE A 53 1.57 -10.11 -0.84
N SER A 54 1.36 -10.00 0.47
CA SER A 54 0.23 -10.66 1.12
C SER A 54 -1.10 -10.03 0.72
N THR A 55 -2.16 -10.85 0.66
CA THR A 55 -3.53 -10.38 0.48
C THR A 55 -3.92 -9.35 1.55
N ASP A 56 -3.51 -9.58 2.80
CA ASP A 56 -3.71 -8.63 3.91
C ASP A 56 -3.10 -7.24 3.63
N ALA A 57 -1.94 -7.18 2.97
CA ALA A 57 -1.33 -5.89 2.59
C ALA A 57 -2.17 -5.19 1.52
N ALA A 58 -2.61 -5.91 0.50
CA ALA A 58 -3.46 -5.36 -0.57
C ALA A 58 -4.81 -4.85 -0.02
N ASP A 59 -5.43 -5.61 0.87
CA ASP A 59 -6.71 -5.25 1.50
C ASP A 59 -6.57 -4.05 2.44
N ALA A 60 -5.45 -3.94 3.16
CA ALA A 60 -5.16 -2.76 3.98
C ALA A 60 -4.98 -1.49 3.13
N VAL A 61 -4.34 -1.58 1.96
CA VAL A 61 -4.22 -0.46 1.01
C VAL A 61 -5.60 -0.04 0.48
N ARG A 62 -6.44 -0.99 0.06
CA ARG A 62 -7.81 -0.71 -0.40
C ARG A 62 -8.66 -0.09 0.71
N THR A 63 -8.58 -0.62 1.93
CA THR A 63 -9.26 -0.08 3.11
C THR A 63 -8.82 1.36 3.39
N ALA A 64 -7.52 1.66 3.30
CA ALA A 64 -7.04 3.02 3.49
C ALA A 64 -7.60 3.99 2.44
N ALA A 65 -7.62 3.59 1.16
CA ALA A 65 -8.19 4.39 0.07
C ALA A 65 -9.68 4.67 0.30
N GLU A 66 -10.45 3.65 0.66
CA GLU A 66 -11.87 3.79 0.99
C GLU A 66 -12.07 4.75 2.17
N ARG A 67 -11.36 4.55 3.29
CA ARG A 67 -11.51 5.40 4.49
C ARG A 67 -11.18 6.86 4.20
N LEU A 68 -10.18 7.11 3.38
CA LEU A 68 -9.82 8.46 3.00
C LEU A 68 -10.88 9.11 2.11
N ALA A 69 -11.43 8.36 1.14
CA ALA A 69 -12.53 8.83 0.29
C ALA A 69 -13.83 9.12 1.07
N HIS A 70 -14.05 8.43 2.19
CA HIS A 70 -15.17 8.69 3.12
C HIS A 70 -14.90 9.85 4.10
N GLY A 71 -13.79 10.58 3.94
CA GLY A 71 -13.46 11.72 4.80
C GLY A 71 -13.02 11.31 6.21
N SER A 72 -12.51 10.08 6.39
CA SER A 72 -12.01 9.55 7.67
C SER A 72 -10.49 9.38 7.64
N PRO A 73 -9.71 10.49 7.69
CA PRO A 73 -8.26 10.45 7.54
C PRO A 73 -7.53 9.73 8.68
N GLU A 74 -8.08 9.72 9.90
CA GLU A 74 -7.49 8.98 11.04
C GLU A 74 -7.60 7.47 10.86
N ASP A 75 -8.75 6.99 10.37
CA ASP A 75 -8.96 5.59 10.02
C ASP A 75 -8.07 5.18 8.82
N ALA A 76 -7.99 6.05 7.81
CA ALA A 76 -7.12 5.84 6.65
C ALA A 76 -5.65 5.72 7.07
N ARG A 77 -5.21 6.58 7.99
CA ARG A 77 -3.87 6.52 8.57
C ARG A 77 -3.62 5.20 9.31
N THR A 78 -4.58 4.73 10.10
CA THR A 78 -4.47 3.45 10.80
C THR A 78 -4.30 2.30 9.82
N ALA A 79 -5.12 2.27 8.76
CA ALA A 79 -5.01 1.28 7.70
C ALA A 79 -3.67 1.38 6.93
N LEU A 80 -3.17 2.58 6.66
CA LEU A 80 -1.86 2.81 6.03
C LEU A 80 -0.69 2.29 6.89
N VAL A 81 -0.75 2.49 8.21
CA VAL A 81 0.26 1.95 9.14
C VAL A 81 0.24 0.42 9.10
N THR A 82 -0.94 -0.20 9.07
CA THR A 82 -1.08 -1.64 8.90
C THR A 82 -0.52 -2.10 7.55
N ALA A 83 -0.90 -1.44 6.44
CA ALA A 83 -0.41 -1.75 5.11
C ALA A 83 1.12 -1.67 5.04
N ARG A 84 1.72 -0.59 5.55
CA ARG A 84 3.17 -0.41 5.63
C ARG A 84 3.85 -1.50 6.45
N GLY A 85 3.27 -1.87 7.59
CA GLY A 85 3.77 -2.96 8.42
C GLY A 85 3.82 -4.28 7.65
N ARG A 86 2.72 -4.64 6.99
CA ARG A 86 2.61 -5.85 6.17
C ARG A 86 3.52 -5.83 4.94
N LEU A 87 3.69 -4.68 4.31
CA LEU A 87 4.62 -4.51 3.20
C LEU A 87 6.07 -4.55 3.65
N SER A 88 6.38 -4.20 4.90
CA SER A 88 7.73 -4.25 5.48
C SER A 88 8.10 -5.63 6.00
N GLU A 89 7.11 -6.49 6.30
CA GLU A 89 7.35 -7.89 6.59
C GLU A 89 7.99 -8.56 5.35
N PRO A 90 9.11 -9.27 5.48
CA PRO A 90 9.67 -10.08 4.40
C PRO A 90 8.78 -11.31 4.14
N GLY A 91 7.58 -11.07 3.62
CA GLY A 91 6.48 -12.04 3.54
C GLY A 91 6.22 -12.62 2.15
N SER A 92 6.96 -12.20 1.12
CA SER A 92 6.92 -12.77 -0.25
C SER A 92 7.62 -14.13 -0.45
N ARG A 93 8.61 -14.44 0.42
CA ARG A 93 9.57 -15.53 0.14
C ARG A 93 9.33 -16.82 0.93
N LEU A 94 8.46 -16.79 1.94
CA LEU A 94 8.33 -17.89 2.92
C LEU A 94 7.03 -18.71 2.78
N ALA A 95 5.96 -18.19 2.17
CA ALA A 95 4.73 -18.97 1.99
C ALA A 95 4.82 -20.05 0.89
N SER A 96 5.82 -19.99 0.01
CA SER A 96 6.02 -20.95 -1.10
C SER A 96 7.25 -21.84 -0.97
N ARG A 97 7.94 -21.87 0.19
CA ARG A 97 9.21 -22.59 0.33
C ARG A 97 9.33 -23.49 1.56
N ASN A 98 8.30 -24.29 1.86
CA ASN A 98 8.41 -25.73 2.16
C ASN A 98 7.04 -26.33 2.49
N PRO A 99 6.64 -27.43 1.83
CA PRO A 99 6.78 -28.69 2.54
C PRO A 99 7.28 -29.82 1.62
N ARG A 100 8.55 -30.16 1.73
CA ARG A 100 9.01 -31.56 1.69
C ARG A 100 10.19 -31.77 2.64
#